data_AF-A0A969M5V7-F1
#
_entry.id   AF-A0A969M5V7-F1
#
_cell.length_a   1.000
_cell.length_b   1.000
_cell.length_c   1.000
_cell.angle_alpha   90.00
_cell.angle_beta   90.00
_cell.angle_gamma   90.00
#
_symmetry.space_group_name_H-M   'P 1'
#
loop_
_entity.id
_entity.type
_entity.pdbx_description
1 polymer ?
#
loop_
_entity_poly.entity_id
_entity_poly.type
_entity_poly.pdbx_seq_one_letter_code
_entity_poly.pdbx_strand_id
1 'polypeptide(L)' 'MRVLALDTALNACSVCLFDAAADEICAIQSLPMHRGHAEALIPLVERVMWVAGLGFEAIDRIVTTVGPGSFTGLRVASP' A
#
# COMPACT_ATOMS: atom_id res chain seq x y z
N MET A 1 6.34 -9.60 12.30
CA MET A 1 4.96 -9.50 11.77
C MET A 1 5.02 -8.49 10.65
N ARG A 2 4.62 -8.87 9.44
CA ARG A 2 4.72 -8.01 8.26
C ARG A 2 3.37 -7.41 7.91
N VAL A 3 3.35 -6.09 7.83
CA VAL A 3 2.16 -5.29 7.59
C VAL A 3 2.27 -4.63 6.24
N LEU A 4 1.31 -4.90 5.35
CA LEU A 4 1.15 -4.20 4.09
C LEU A 4 0.22 -2.99 4.31
N ALA A 5 0.77 -1.79 4.20
CA ALA A 5 0.03 -0.54 4.33
C ALA A 5 -0.30 0.05 2.96
N LEU A 6 -1.57 0.42 2.76
CA LEU A 6 -2.10 1.02 1.53
C LEU A 6 -2.63 2.42 1.81
N ASP A 7 -2.30 3.37 0.93
CA ASP A 7 -2.88 4.71 0.96
C ASP A 7 -3.28 5.16 -0.45
N THR A 8 -4.53 5.56 -0.58
CA THR A 8 -5.15 6.11 -1.79
C THR A 8 -6.02 7.33 -1.48
N ALA A 9 -5.85 7.92 -0.29
CA ALA A 9 -6.76 8.94 0.24
C ALA A 9 -6.66 10.28 -0.50
N LEU A 10 -5.46 10.67 -0.94
CA LEU A 10 -5.17 12.00 -1.50
C LEU A 10 -4.44 11.90 -2.85
N ASN A 11 -3.50 12.81 -3.12
CA ASN A 11 -2.86 12.99 -4.42
C ASN A 11 -1.71 11.98 -4.68
N ALA A 12 -1.81 10.77 -4.12
CA ALA A 12 -0.86 9.71 -4.33
C ALA A 12 -1.49 8.33 -4.08
N CYS A 13 -1.00 7.32 -4.80
CA CYS A 13 -1.16 5.92 -4.43
C CYS A 13 0.14 5.43 -3.81
N SER A 14 0.10 4.98 -2.56
CA SER A 14 1.28 4.54 -1.81
C SER A 14 1.08 3.16 -1.23
N VAL A 15 2.14 2.36 -1.25
CA VAL A 15 2.19 1.02 -0.64
C VAL A 15 3.51 0.85 0.10
N CYS A 16 3.44 0.29 1.31
CA CYS A 16 4.59 0.00 2.15
C CYS A 16 4.47 -1.42 2.74
N LEU A 17 5.56 -2.18 2.74
CA LEU A 17 5.71 -3.40 3.51
C LEU A 17 6.65 -3.12 4.69
N PHE A 18 6.13 -3.25 5.90
CA PHE A 18 6.85 -3.00 7.15
C PHE A 18 6.97 -4.28 7.98
N ASP A 19 8.16 -4.62 8.45
CA ASP A 19 8.37 -5.72 9.39
C ASP A 19 8.45 -5.19 10.83
N ALA A 20 7.37 -5.37 11.58
CA ALA A 20 7.27 -4.90 12.95
C ALA A 20 8.18 -5.64 13.93
N ALA A 21 8.69 -6.83 13.58
CA ALA A 21 9.61 -7.55 14.45
C ALA A 21 11.04 -7.00 14.35
N ALA A 22 11.43 -6.58 13.15
CA ALA A 22 12.72 -5.96 12.87
C ALA A 22 12.69 -4.41 12.95
N ASP A 23 11.50 -3.82 13.08
CA ASP A 23 11.25 -2.38 13.07
C ASP A 23 11.79 -1.70 11.80
N GLU A 24 11.56 -2.33 10.65
CA GLU A 24 12.14 -1.90 9.37
C GLU A 24 11.12 -1.83 8.23
N ILE A 25 11.37 -0.93 7.29
CA ILE A 25 10.66 -0.88 6.01
C ILE A 25 11.34 -1.84 5.04
N CYS A 26 10.69 -2.93 4.70
CA CYS A 26 11.21 -3.88 3.71
C CYS A 26 11.18 -3.28 2.29
N ALA A 27 10.09 -2.58 1.95
CA ALA A 27 9.95 -1.87 0.70
C ALA A 27 8.84 -0.81 0.79
N ILE A 28 9.00 0.29 0.07
CA ILE A 28 8.00 1.35 -0.05
C ILE A 28 8.01 1.94 -1.45
N GLN A 29 6.83 2.21 -1.98
CA GLN A 29 6.66 2.94 -3.24
C GLN A 29 5.48 3.91 -3.12
N SER A 30 5.61 5.07 -3.75
CA SER A 30 4.55 6.08 -3.83
C SER A 30 4.51 6.67 -5.24
N LEU A 31 3.32 6.73 -5.81
CA LEU A 31 3.04 7.29 -7.13
C LEU A 31 2.21 8.56 -6.97
N PRO A 32 2.78 9.75 -7.22
CA PRO A 32 2.00 10.98 -7.26
C PRO A 32 0.95 10.91 -8.38
N MET A 33 -0.33 11.05 -8.03
CA MET A 33 -1.43 10.95 -8.99
C MET A 33 -2.72 11.55 -8.45
N HIS A 34 -3.58 12.03 -9.36
CA HIS A 34 -4.86 12.66 -9.03
C HIS A 34 -6.07 11.79 -9.36
N ARG A 35 -5.89 10.73 -10.17
CA ARG A 35 -6.92 9.81 -10.64
C ARG A 35 -6.29 8.49 -11.06
N GLY A 36 -7.09 7.43 -11.14
CA GLY A 36 -6.63 6.10 -11.58
C GLY A 36 -6.06 5.23 -10.46
N HIS A 37 -6.39 5.52 -9.20
CA HIS A 37 -5.85 4.80 -8.04
C HIS A 37 -6.21 3.32 -8.07
N ALA A 38 -7.40 2.95 -8.57
CA ALA A 38 -7.85 1.57 -8.64
C ALA A 38 -7.00 0.73 -9.60
N GLU A 39 -6.65 1.31 -10.74
CA GLU A 39 -5.81 0.67 -11.76
C GLU A 39 -4.34 0.60 -11.33
N ALA A 40 -3.87 1.57 -10.54
CA ALA A 40 -2.48 1.65 -10.10
C ALA A 40 -2.16 0.81 -8.86
N LEU A 41 -3.14 0.58 -7.97
CA LEU A 41 -2.89 -0.02 -6.66
C LEU A 41 -2.29 -1.43 -6.74
N ILE A 42 -2.92 -2.34 -7.47
CA ILE A 42 -2.46 -3.74 -7.55
C ILE A 42 -1.06 -3.85 -8.16
N PRO A 43 -0.75 -3.20 -9.31
CA PRO A 43 0.61 -3.18 -9.85
C PRO A 43 1.65 -2.57 -8.88
N LEU A 44 1.25 -1.60 -8.07
CA LEU A 44 2.14 -0.99 -7.07
C LEU A 44 2.42 -1.96 -5.91
N VAL A 45 1.41 -2.70 -5.46
CA VAL A 45 1.56 -3.76 -4.46
C VAL A 45 2.51 -4.85 -4.97
N GLU A 46 2.31 -5.34 -6.20
CA GLU A 46 3.20 -6.34 -6.81
C GLU A 46 4.66 -5.85 -6.85
N ARG A 47 4.87 -4.58 -7.21
CA ARG A 47 6.21 -3.97 -7.21
C ARG A 47 6.82 -3.93 -5.82
N VAL A 48 6.06 -3.56 -4.79
CA VAL A 48 6.56 -3.53 -3.40
C VAL A 48 6.96 -4.92 -2.93
N MET A 49 6.15 -5.95 -3.21
CA MET A 49 6.48 -7.33 -2.87
C MET A 49 7.72 -7.83 -3.61
N TRP A 50 7.83 -7.48 -4.90
CA TRP A 50 9.01 -7.79 -5.70
C TRP A 50 10.28 -7.13 -5.16
N VAL A 51 10.24 -5.83 -4.82
CA VAL A 51 11.38 -5.11 -4.22
C VAL A 51 11.76 -5.70 -2.87
N ALA A 52 10.78 -6.09 -2.06
CA ALA A 52 11.03 -6.74 -0.77
C ALA A 52 11.61 -8.16 -0.91
N GLY A 53 11.54 -8.77 -2.09
CA GLY A 53 11.98 -10.15 -2.33
C GLY A 53 11.14 -11.19 -1.59
N LEU A 54 9.87 -10.87 -1.30
CA LEU A 54 8.96 -11.71 -0.52
C LEU A 54 7.71 -12.06 -1.33
N GLY A 55 7.16 -13.25 -1.09
CA GLY A 55 5.84 -13.62 -1.61
C GLY A 55 4.71 -13.07 -0.74
N PHE A 56 3.49 -13.06 -1.30
CA PHE A 56 2.29 -12.53 -0.63
C PHE A 56 1.91 -13.29 0.65
N GLU A 57 2.31 -14.56 0.75
CA GLU A 57 2.16 -15.39 1.94
C GLU A 57 2.92 -14.87 3.17
N ALA A 58 3.89 -13.97 2.95
CA ALA A 58 4.63 -13.34 4.03
C ALA A 58 3.87 -12.20 4.72
N ILE A 59 2.72 -11.76 4.19
CA ILE A 59 1.92 -10.66 4.76
C ILE A 59 1.00 -11.20 5.86
N ASP A 60 1.16 -10.68 7.07
CA ASP A 60 0.31 -11.05 8.22
C ASP A 60 -0.92 -10.15 8.35
N ARG A 61 -0.81 -8.90 7.88
CA ARG A 61 -1.84 -7.86 8.02
C ARG A 61 -1.85 -6.96 6.81
N ILE A 62 -3.04 -6.55 6.39
CA ILE A 62 -3.23 -5.44 5.46
C ILE A 62 -3.92 -4.32 6.21
N VAL A 63 -3.36 -3.11 6.12
CA VAL A 63 -3.93 -1.89 6.70
C VAL A 63 -4.11 -0.86 5.60
N THR A 64 -5.14 -0.03 5.74
CA THR A 64 -5.47 1.00 4.76
C THR A 64 -5.79 2.31 5.47
N THR A 65 -5.53 3.41 4.79
CA THR A 65 -5.88 4.75 5.28
C THR A 65 -7.39 4.96 5.19
N VAL A 66 -8.03 5.27 6.33
CA VAL A 66 -9.48 5.49 6.41
C VAL A 66 -9.90 6.97 6.36
N GLY A 67 -8.95 7.87 6.17
CA GLY A 67 -9.16 9.30 5.95
C GLY A 67 -8.67 10.22 7.08
N PRO A 68 -8.88 11.55 6.93
CA PRO A 68 -9.66 12.20 5.87
C PRO A 68 -9.01 12.10 4.48
N GLY A 69 -9.82 12.22 3.42
CA GLY A 69 -9.37 12.05 2.04
C GLY A 69 -10.49 12.25 1.02
N SER A 70 -10.17 12.07 -0.26
CA SER A 70 -11.14 12.04 -1.34
C SER A 70 -12.06 10.83 -1.19
N PHE A 71 -13.38 11.04 -1.37
CA PHE A 71 -14.37 9.96 -1.25
C PHE A 71 -14.07 8.77 -2.18
N THR A 72 -13.71 9.06 -3.43
CA THR A 72 -13.35 8.02 -4.41
C THR A 72 -12.07 7.31 -4.01
N GLY A 73 -11.03 8.04 -3.61
CA GLY A 73 -9.74 7.46 -3.22
C GLY A 73 -9.87 6.51 -2.03
N LEU A 74 -10.55 6.92 -0.95
CA LEU A 74 -10.75 6.09 0.23
C LEU A 74 -11.44 4.76 -0.05
N ARG A 75 -12.31 4.70 -1.08
CA ARG A 75 -13.02 3.47 -1.48
C ARG A 75 -12.19 2.52 -2.34
N VAL A 76 -11.04 2.95 -2.85
CA VAL A 76 -10.18 2.08 -3.67
C VAL A 76 -9.46 1.04 -2.81
N ALA A 77 -8.96 1.45 -1.64
CA ALA A 77 -8.20 0.58 -0.75
C ALA A 77 -8.99 0.08 0.47
N SER A 78 -10.24 0.53 0.66
CA SER A 78 -11.16 0.01 1.68
C SER A 78 -11.98 -1.14 1.11
N PRO A 79 -12.26 -2.21 1.88
CA PRO A 79 -13.29 -3.18 1.52
C PRO A 79 -14.69 -2.56 1.48
#